data_AF-A0A3B0TA75-F1
#
_entry.id   AF-A0A3B0TA75-F1
#
_cell.length_a   1.000
_cell.length_b   1.000
_cell.length_c   1.000
_cell.angle_alpha   90.00
_cell.angle_beta   90.00
_cell.angle_gamma   90.00
#
_symmetry.space_group_name_H-M   'P 1'
#
loop_
_entity.id
_entity.type
_entity.pdbx_description
1 polymer ?
#
loop_
_entity_poly.entity_id
_entity_poly.type
_entity_poly.pdbx_seq_one_letter_code
_entity_poly.pdbx_strand_id
1 'polypeptide(L)'
;MKKYMLVTFILLSAFSCKEDKKKDAPSGDNQMKEVMAIHDEVMPKMGNIGKLVATLKSKVDSTAQGIEYEKAMIDLQEGNKAMMDWMQGFGDRFDSDEIMKGKTLSEEKKQWLNEEEDKIKAVRDQINSGIENAEKLLGGR
;
A
#
# COMPACT_ATOMS: atom_id res chain seq x y z
N MET A 1 -59.64 -42.47 0.70
CA MET A 1 -60.24 -42.09 2.00
C MET A 1 -59.55 -42.88 3.11
N LYS A 2 -58.62 -42.26 3.85
CA LYS A 2 -58.24 -42.68 5.20
C LYS A 2 -57.72 -41.44 5.93
N LYS A 3 -58.19 -41.34 7.17
CA LYS A 3 -58.30 -40.16 8.02
C LYS A 3 -57.11 -40.09 8.98
N TYR A 4 -56.67 -38.85 9.22
CA TYR A 4 -55.99 -38.27 10.39
C TYR A 4 -54.77 -38.97 10.99
N MET A 5 -53.69 -38.20 11.19
CA MET A 5 -53.16 -37.99 12.56
C MET A 5 -52.27 -36.73 12.62
N LEU A 6 -52.64 -35.87 13.57
CA LEU A 6 -51.92 -34.71 14.08
C LEU A 6 -50.63 -35.16 14.80
N VAL A 7 -49.48 -34.58 14.48
CA VAL A 7 -48.34 -34.49 15.42
C VAL A 7 -47.66 -33.13 15.23
N THR A 8 -47.87 -32.27 16.22
CA THR A 8 -47.12 -31.04 16.46
C THR A 8 -45.75 -31.40 17.02
N PHE A 9 -44.67 -30.95 16.38
CA PHE A 9 -43.35 -30.90 17.02
C PHE A 9 -42.80 -29.48 16.90
N ILE A 10 -43.01 -28.71 17.96
CA ILE A 10 -42.25 -27.51 18.26
C ILE A 10 -40.88 -28.00 18.75
N LEU A 11 -39.81 -27.71 18.01
CA LEU A 11 -38.46 -27.77 18.56
C LEU A 11 -37.89 -26.36 18.65
N LEU A 12 -37.56 -26.01 19.89
CA LEU A 12 -36.94 -24.79 20.33
C LEU A 12 -35.58 -24.55 19.65
N SER A 13 -35.40 -23.31 19.21
CA SER A 13 -34.20 -22.48 19.36
C SER A 13 -32.95 -23.14 19.96
N ALA A 14 -31.93 -23.27 19.11
CA ALA A 14 -30.54 -22.99 19.49
C ALA A 14 -30.00 -21.94 18.52
N PHE A 15 -30.26 -20.66 18.81
CA PHE A 15 -29.38 -19.59 18.33
C PHE A 15 -28.05 -19.80 19.05
N SER A 16 -27.12 -20.47 18.37
CA SER A 16 -25.73 -20.57 18.80
C SER A 16 -25.13 -19.18 18.71
N CYS A 17 -25.17 -18.47 19.83
CA CYS A 17 -24.43 -17.25 20.03
C CYS A 17 -22.98 -17.62 20.39
N LYS A 18 -22.04 -16.81 19.88
CA LYS A 18 -20.66 -16.62 20.36
C LYS A 18 -19.59 -17.48 19.69
N GLU A 19 -19.09 -16.95 18.57
CA GLU A 19 -17.68 -16.62 18.48
C GLU A 19 -17.53 -15.40 17.57
N ASP A 20 -17.53 -14.23 18.20
CA ASP A 20 -16.80 -13.08 17.67
C ASP A 20 -15.36 -13.53 17.50
N LYS A 21 -15.03 -14.07 16.32
CA LYS A 21 -13.64 -14.17 15.92
C LYS A 21 -13.13 -12.74 15.83
N LYS A 22 -12.34 -12.41 16.86
CA LYS A 22 -11.30 -11.39 16.85
C LYS A 22 -10.90 -11.13 15.41
N LYS A 23 -10.93 -9.86 15.01
CA LYS A 23 -10.27 -9.35 13.81
C LYS A 23 -8.93 -10.07 13.70
N ASP A 24 -8.90 -11.07 12.82
CA ASP A 24 -7.71 -11.88 12.61
C ASP A 24 -6.65 -10.90 12.13
N ALA A 25 -5.55 -10.80 12.87
CA ALA A 25 -4.35 -10.21 12.30
C ALA A 25 -4.14 -10.93 10.96
N PRO A 26 -3.93 -10.19 9.85
CA PRO A 26 -3.81 -10.84 8.56
C PRO A 26 -2.72 -11.90 8.70
N SER A 27 -3.05 -13.13 8.28
CA SER A 27 -2.00 -14.16 8.12
C SER A 27 -0.88 -13.50 7.32
N GLY A 28 0.39 -13.65 7.73
CA GLY A 28 1.50 -12.89 7.13
C GLY A 28 1.52 -12.91 5.60
N ASP A 29 1.01 -13.99 4.99
CA ASP A 29 0.83 -14.15 3.55
C ASP A 29 -0.17 -13.16 2.92
N ASN A 30 -1.25 -12.79 3.61
CA ASN A 30 -2.22 -11.79 3.13
C ASN A 30 -1.66 -10.38 3.25
N GLN A 31 -1.02 -10.06 4.38
CA GLN A 31 -0.39 -8.76 4.57
C GLN A 31 0.75 -8.53 3.57
N MET A 32 1.55 -9.57 3.30
CA MET A 32 2.63 -9.51 2.29
C MET A 32 2.07 -9.08 0.92
N LYS A 33 0.93 -9.64 0.51
CA LYS A 33 0.26 -9.25 -0.73
C LYS A 33 -0.23 -7.82 -0.71
N GLU A 34 -0.75 -7.34 0.41
CA GLU A 34 -1.21 -5.95 0.55
C GLU A 34 -0.03 -4.96 0.45
N VAL A 35 1.10 -5.26 1.10
CA VAL A 35 2.34 -4.47 1.00
C VAL A 35 2.83 -4.43 -0.44
N MET A 36 2.90 -5.59 -1.13
CA MET A 36 3.32 -5.66 -2.53
C MET A 36 2.35 -4.97 -3.49
N ALA A 37 1.04 -4.98 -3.20
CA ALA A 37 0.07 -4.28 -4.02
C ALA A 37 0.30 -2.75 -3.99
N ILE A 38 0.71 -2.19 -2.86
CA ILE A 38 1.07 -0.77 -2.76
C ILE A 38 2.34 -0.47 -3.56
N HIS A 39 3.36 -1.35 -3.47
CA HIS A 39 4.56 -1.26 -4.32
C HIS A 39 4.16 -1.22 -5.80
N ASP A 40 3.35 -2.17 -6.25
CA ASP A 40 2.95 -2.29 -7.65
C ASP A 40 2.11 -1.10 -8.13
N GLU A 41 1.30 -0.49 -7.24
CA GLU A 41 0.52 0.72 -7.54
C GLU A 41 1.43 1.92 -7.88
N VAL A 42 2.56 2.06 -7.19
CA VAL A 42 3.44 3.23 -7.34
C VAL A 42 4.52 3.05 -8.39
N MET A 43 4.86 1.81 -8.76
CA MET A 43 5.88 1.53 -9.77
C MET A 43 5.63 2.21 -11.14
N PRO A 44 4.40 2.20 -11.71
CA PRO A 44 4.11 2.94 -12.94
C PRO A 44 4.32 4.46 -12.82
N LYS A 45 4.24 5.01 -11.61
CA LYS A 45 4.38 6.45 -11.36
C LYS A 45 5.84 6.91 -11.41
N MET A 46 6.81 6.02 -11.22
CA MET A 46 8.25 6.36 -11.31
C MET A 46 8.61 6.94 -12.68
N GLY A 47 8.00 6.44 -13.75
CA GLY A 47 8.16 7.00 -15.09
C GLY A 47 7.57 8.41 -15.23
N ASN A 48 6.46 8.71 -14.53
CA ASN A 48 5.89 10.06 -14.49
C ASN A 48 6.81 11.03 -13.72
N ILE A 49 7.34 10.60 -12.57
CA ILE A 49 8.31 11.37 -11.79
C ILE A 49 9.47 11.84 -12.67
N GLY A 50 10.08 10.95 -13.45
CA GLY A 50 11.19 11.31 -14.34
C GLY A 50 10.83 12.40 -15.37
N LYS A 51 9.61 12.35 -15.92
CA LYS A 51 9.12 13.37 -16.87
C LYS A 51 8.86 14.72 -16.19
N LEU A 52 8.25 14.70 -15.02
CA LEU A 52 7.96 15.90 -14.24
C LEU A 52 9.26 16.58 -13.79
N VAL A 53 10.23 15.81 -13.28
CA VAL A 53 11.57 16.30 -12.92
C VAL A 53 12.24 16.98 -14.11
N ALA A 54 12.24 16.35 -15.29
CA ALA A 54 12.83 16.95 -16.50
C ALA A 54 12.13 18.26 -16.90
N THR A 55 10.81 18.30 -16.79
CA THR A 55 10.00 19.48 -17.11
C THR A 55 10.26 20.63 -16.14
N LEU A 56 10.21 20.36 -14.82
CA LEU A 56 10.46 21.34 -13.78
C LEU A 56 11.88 21.89 -13.89
N LYS A 57 12.89 21.02 -14.11
CA LYS A 57 14.29 21.43 -14.29
C LYS A 57 14.48 22.45 -15.40
N SER A 58 13.72 22.35 -16.50
CA SER A 58 13.78 23.32 -17.60
C SER A 58 13.20 24.70 -17.27
N LYS A 59 12.47 24.81 -16.16
CA LYS A 59 11.78 26.02 -15.70
C LYS A 59 12.39 26.64 -14.43
N VAL A 60 13.37 25.98 -13.80
CA VAL A 60 14.06 26.51 -12.63
C VAL A 60 14.84 27.76 -13.01
N ASP A 61 14.62 28.83 -12.25
CA ASP A 61 15.34 30.10 -12.33
C ASP A 61 15.33 30.82 -10.97
N SER A 62 15.87 32.04 -10.91
CA SER A 62 15.96 32.82 -9.66
C SER A 62 14.67 33.55 -9.27
N THR A 63 13.57 33.36 -10.00
CA THR A 63 12.28 33.95 -9.64
C THR A 63 11.63 33.16 -8.51
N ALA A 64 10.64 33.76 -7.84
CA ALA A 64 9.87 33.04 -6.83
C ALA A 64 9.22 31.75 -7.39
N GLN A 65 8.75 31.80 -8.65
CA GLN A 65 8.18 30.63 -9.32
C GLN A 65 9.25 29.57 -9.63
N GLY A 66 10.44 29.99 -10.06
CA GLY A 66 11.58 29.10 -10.31
C GLY A 66 12.02 28.32 -9.09
N ILE A 67 12.04 28.97 -7.91
CA ILE A 67 12.34 28.33 -6.62
C ILE A 67 11.28 27.28 -6.25
N GLU A 68 10.00 27.55 -6.49
CA GLU A 68 8.93 26.57 -6.27
C GLU A 68 9.07 25.35 -7.21
N TYR A 69 9.51 25.56 -8.46
CA TYR A 69 9.81 24.46 -9.37
C TYR A 69 11.00 23.61 -8.92
N GLU A 70 12.05 24.25 -8.39
CA GLU A 70 13.21 23.55 -7.84
C GLU A 70 12.80 22.68 -6.64
N LYS A 71 11.99 23.23 -5.73
CA LYS A 71 11.48 22.49 -4.58
C LYS A 71 10.66 21.28 -5.01
N ALA A 72 9.69 21.46 -5.92
CA ALA A 72 8.88 20.34 -6.40
C ALA A 72 9.71 19.28 -7.15
N MET A 73 10.78 19.69 -7.83
CA MET A 73 11.72 18.76 -8.47
C MET A 73 12.46 17.92 -7.43
N ILE A 74 12.93 18.54 -6.34
CA ILE A 74 13.61 17.85 -5.23
C ILE A 74 12.64 16.87 -4.55
N ASP A 75 11.42 17.31 -4.20
CA ASP A 75 10.41 16.47 -3.55
C ASP A 75 10.11 15.19 -4.37
N LEU A 76 10.00 15.33 -5.69
CA LEU A 76 9.84 14.21 -6.62
C LEU A 76 11.04 13.26 -6.64
N GLN A 77 12.27 13.80 -6.63
CA GLN A 77 13.50 13.01 -6.57
C GLN A 77 13.61 12.24 -5.25
N GLU A 78 13.24 12.88 -4.14
CA GLU A 78 13.19 12.26 -2.82
C GLU A 78 12.16 11.14 -2.77
N GLY A 79 10.97 11.33 -3.35
CA GLY A 79 9.95 10.27 -3.44
C GLY A 79 10.43 9.06 -4.24
N ASN A 80 11.09 9.29 -5.38
CA ASN A 80 11.69 8.20 -6.16
C ASN A 80 12.82 7.50 -5.40
N LYS A 81 13.67 8.25 -4.68
CA LYS A 81 14.73 7.67 -3.84
C LYS A 81 14.15 6.84 -2.71
N ALA A 82 13.11 7.33 -2.03
CA ALA A 82 12.46 6.63 -0.94
C ALA A 82 11.89 5.27 -1.38
N MET A 83 11.34 5.18 -2.59
CA MET A 83 10.90 3.91 -3.17
C MET A 83 12.07 2.93 -3.38
N MET A 84 13.18 3.41 -3.92
CA MET A 84 14.37 2.57 -4.15
C MET A 84 15.00 2.09 -2.85
N ASP A 85 15.13 2.99 -1.87
CA ASP A 85 15.64 2.66 -0.53
C ASP A 85 14.74 1.62 0.15
N TRP A 86 13.42 1.79 0.03
CA TRP A 86 12.45 0.85 0.55
C TRP A 86 12.56 -0.53 -0.12
N MET A 87 12.65 -0.60 -1.45
CA MET A 87 12.80 -1.87 -2.17
C MET A 87 14.07 -2.63 -1.74
N GLN A 88 15.18 -1.91 -1.57
CA GLN A 88 16.42 -2.50 -1.11
C GLN A 88 16.27 -3.05 0.32
N GLY A 89 15.79 -2.22 1.26
CA GLY A 89 15.61 -2.63 2.64
C GLY A 89 14.59 -3.75 2.82
N PHE A 90 13.56 -3.77 1.99
CA PHE A 90 12.57 -4.84 1.96
C PHE A 90 13.18 -6.17 1.49
N GLY A 91 13.96 -6.14 0.40
CA GLY A 91 14.67 -7.31 -0.13
C GLY A 91 15.75 -7.86 0.81
N ASP A 92 16.32 -7.03 1.67
CA ASP A 92 17.27 -7.46 2.71
C ASP A 92 16.57 -8.22 3.86
N ARG A 93 15.28 -7.98 4.08
CA ARG A 93 14.48 -8.55 5.18
C ARG A 93 13.69 -9.80 4.80
N PHE A 94 13.26 -9.91 3.54
CA PHE A 94 12.38 -10.98 3.07
C PHE A 94 12.97 -11.73 1.88
N ASP A 95 12.91 -13.06 1.92
CA ASP A 95 13.40 -13.91 0.83
C ASP A 95 12.36 -14.05 -0.29
N SER A 96 12.79 -14.52 -1.46
CA SER A 96 11.91 -14.65 -2.64
C SER A 96 10.72 -15.59 -2.41
N ASP A 97 10.87 -16.64 -1.59
CA ASP A 97 9.78 -17.58 -1.31
C ASP A 97 8.74 -16.96 -0.37
N GLU A 98 9.17 -16.16 0.60
CA GLU A 98 8.31 -15.38 1.48
C GLU A 98 7.47 -14.36 0.71
N ILE A 99 8.09 -13.65 -0.24
CA ILE A 99 7.41 -12.62 -1.02
C ILE A 99 6.48 -13.25 -2.07
N MET A 100 6.96 -14.24 -2.84
CA MET A 100 6.27 -14.72 -4.05
C MET A 100 5.43 -15.97 -3.83
N LYS A 101 5.83 -16.84 -2.91
CA LYS A 101 5.18 -18.16 -2.70
C LYS A 101 4.30 -18.20 -1.46
N GLY A 102 4.24 -17.12 -0.68
CA GLY A 102 3.47 -17.09 0.58
C GLY A 102 4.02 -18.06 1.60
N LYS A 103 5.35 -18.18 1.70
CA LYS A 103 5.97 -18.97 2.76
C LYS A 103 5.66 -18.32 4.10
N THR A 104 5.26 -19.15 5.07
CA THR A 104 4.90 -18.69 6.41
C THR A 104 6.05 -17.93 7.08
N LEU A 105 5.75 -16.71 7.52
CA LEU A 105 6.70 -15.84 8.21
C LEU A 105 6.86 -16.21 9.69
N SER A 106 8.08 -16.03 10.22
CA SER A 106 8.32 -16.05 11.67
C SER A 106 7.60 -14.87 12.35
N GLU A 107 7.39 -14.95 13.67
CA GLU A 107 6.76 -13.85 14.43
C GLU A 107 7.56 -12.54 14.33
N GLU A 108 8.89 -12.62 14.31
CA GLU A 108 9.76 -11.46 14.08
C GLU A 108 9.54 -10.85 12.69
N LYS A 109 9.48 -11.68 11.64
CA LYS A 109 9.22 -11.19 10.27
C LYS A 109 7.83 -10.60 10.10
N LYS A 110 6.82 -11.08 10.84
CA LYS A 110 5.50 -10.43 10.89
C LYS A 110 5.57 -9.03 11.49
N GLN A 111 6.40 -8.83 12.52
CA GLN A 111 6.62 -7.49 13.09
C GLN A 111 7.32 -6.57 12.08
N TRP A 112 8.36 -7.05 11.40
CA TRP A 112 8.99 -6.29 10.33
C TRP A 112 8.01 -5.97 9.19
N LEU A 113 7.12 -6.89 8.86
CA LEU A 113 6.14 -6.66 7.80
C LEU A 113 5.15 -5.54 8.17
N ASN A 114 4.78 -5.40 9.44
CA ASN A 114 4.00 -4.24 9.91
C ASN A 114 4.78 -2.92 9.69
N GLU A 115 6.07 -2.91 10.02
CA GLU A 115 6.92 -1.73 9.79
C GLU A 115 7.03 -1.40 8.30
N GLU A 116 7.22 -2.41 7.45
CA GLU A 116 7.35 -2.23 6.01
C GLU A 116 6.03 -1.78 5.37
N GLU A 117 4.89 -2.22 5.89
CA GLU A 117 3.57 -1.75 5.48
C GLU A 117 3.40 -0.25 5.75
N ASP A 118 3.80 0.22 6.94
CA ASP A 118 3.72 1.65 7.27
C ASP A 118 4.68 2.47 6.40
N LYS A 119 5.89 1.97 6.14
CA LYS A 119 6.87 2.63 5.26
C LYS A 119 6.37 2.74 3.82
N ILE A 120 5.85 1.65 3.24
CA ILE A 120 5.40 1.69 1.84
C ILE A 120 4.18 2.60 1.66
N LYS A 121 3.29 2.70 2.66
CA LYS A 121 2.20 3.69 2.66
C LYS A 121 2.73 5.12 2.67
N ALA A 122 3.73 5.41 3.51
CA ALA A 122 4.37 6.72 3.54
C ALA A 122 5.06 7.06 2.21
N VAL A 123 5.76 6.10 1.61
CA VAL A 123 6.39 6.24 0.28
C VAL A 123 5.33 6.52 -0.79
N ARG A 124 4.22 5.77 -0.81
CA ARG A 124 3.09 6.00 -1.72
C ARG A 124 2.54 7.42 -1.59
N ASP A 125 2.31 7.87 -0.36
CA ASP A 125 1.72 9.18 -0.09
C ASP A 125 2.69 10.30 -0.50
N GLN A 126 3.99 10.13 -0.26
CA GLN A 126 5.04 11.06 -0.71
C GLN A 126 5.10 11.15 -2.25
N ILE A 127 5.06 10.01 -2.94
CA ILE A 127 5.07 9.97 -4.41
C ILE A 127 3.83 10.67 -4.99
N ASN A 128 2.64 10.30 -4.49
CA ASN A 128 1.38 10.83 -5.00
C ASN A 128 1.28 12.34 -4.77
N SER A 129 1.61 12.80 -3.57
CA SER A 129 1.57 14.24 -3.24
C SER A 129 2.63 15.04 -4.00
N GLY A 130 3.84 14.49 -4.19
CA GLY A 130 4.88 15.11 -5.01
C GLY A 130 4.46 15.29 -6.46
N ILE A 131 3.82 14.26 -7.05
CA ILE A 131 3.26 14.32 -8.41
C ILE A 131 2.15 15.37 -8.50
N GLU A 132 1.18 15.33 -7.59
CA GLU A 132 0.07 16.29 -7.58
C GLU A 132 0.57 17.75 -7.47
N ASN A 133 1.54 18.00 -6.59
CA ASN A 133 2.12 19.33 -6.42
C ASN A 133 2.84 19.80 -7.69
N ALA A 134 3.66 18.93 -8.30
CA ALA A 134 4.37 19.24 -9.53
C ALA A 134 3.41 19.52 -10.69
N GLU A 135 2.36 18.70 -10.85
CA GLU A 135 1.34 18.89 -11.88
C GLU A 135 0.61 20.22 -11.68
N LYS A 136 0.20 20.53 -10.45
CA LYS A 136 -0.44 21.81 -10.10
C LYS A 136 0.43 23.02 -10.44
N LEU A 137 1.73 22.96 -10.13
CA LEU A 137 2.68 24.03 -10.45
C LEU A 137 2.89 24.21 -11.95
N LEU A 138 2.78 23.13 -12.73
CA LEU A 138 2.89 23.14 -14.19
C LEU A 138 1.58 23.50 -14.91
N GLY A 139 0.48 23.68 -14.16
CA GLY A 139 -0.84 23.92 -14.73
C GLY A 139 -1.51 22.65 -15.29
N GLY A 140 -1.02 21.47 -14.89
CA GLY A 140 -1.68 20.18 -15.09
C GLY A 140 -2.95 20.09 -14.24
N ARG A 141 -3.95 19.39 -14.78
CA ARG A 141 -5.30 19.26 -14.20
C ARG A 141 -5.41 18.05 -13.29
#